data_AF-A0A2D7S448-F1
#
_entry.id   AF-A0A2D7S448-F1
#
_cell.length_a   1.000
_cell.length_b   1.000
_cell.length_c   1.000
_cell.angle_alpha   90.00
_cell.angle_beta   90.00
_cell.angle_gamma   90.00
#
_symmetry.space_group_name_H-M   'P 1'
#
loop_
_entity.id
_entity.type
_entity.pdbx_description
1 polymer ?
#
loop_
_entity_poly.entity_id
_entity_poly.type
_entity_poly.pdbx_seq_one_letter_code
_entity_poly.pdbx_strand_id
1 'polypeptide(L)' 'MNEAMVMSLAPLLMFSLFGILFGIGNYFLAKRIGANRLIWVLLSIIPIVNFLFMYYVIYKTVYAILDRLNNR' A
#
# COMPACT_ATOMS: atom_id res chain seq x y z
N MET A 1 14.29 14.33 -10.44
CA MET A 1 13.03 13.55 -10.41
C MET A 1 11.95 14.40 -11.06
N ASN A 2 11.24 13.87 -12.06
CA ASN A 2 10.19 14.61 -12.77
C ASN A 2 8.99 14.85 -11.83
N GLU A 3 8.31 15.99 -11.90
CA GLU A 3 7.19 16.33 -10.99
C GLU A 3 6.08 15.27 -10.99
N ALA A 4 5.84 14.65 -12.15
CA ALA A 4 4.92 13.52 -12.32
C ALA A 4 5.30 12.29 -11.47
N MET A 5 6.60 12.04 -11.25
CA MET A 5 7.08 10.94 -10.42
C MET A 5 6.88 11.23 -8.93
N VAL A 6 7.02 12.49 -8.51
CA VAL A 6 6.75 12.89 -7.12
C VAL A 6 5.25 12.82 -6.83
N MET A 7 4.42 13.28 -7.76
CA MET A 7 2.96 13.21 -7.65
C MET A 7 2.45 11.76 -7.61
N SER A 8 3.09 10.82 -8.32
CA SER A 8 2.71 9.40 -8.27
C SER A 8 3.18 8.67 -7.00
N LEU A 9 4.21 9.19 -6.32
CA LEU A 9 4.71 8.64 -5.05
C LEU A 9 4.00 9.23 -3.81
N ALA A 10 3.36 10.39 -3.93
CA ALA A 10 2.65 11.02 -2.81
C ALA A 10 1.52 10.12 -2.22
N PRO A 11 0.71 9.42 -3.02
CA PRO A 11 -0.27 8.46 -2.51
C PRO A 11 0.36 7.31 -1.73
N LEU A 12 1.51 6.79 -2.19
CA LEU A 12 2.27 5.74 -1.52
C LEU A 12 2.78 6.19 -0.14
N LEU A 13 3.27 7.42 -0.04
CA LEU A 13 3.72 8.02 1.21
C LEU A 13 2.57 8.18 2.22
N MET A 14 1.43 8.73 1.79
CA MET A 14 0.24 8.83 2.64
C MET A 14 -0.23 7.46 3.10
N PHE A 15 -0.31 6.48 2.19
CA PHE A 15 -0.76 5.13 2.51
C PHE A 15 0.17 4.43 3.51
N SER A 16 1.48 4.67 3.41
CA SER A 16 2.48 4.13 4.35
C SER A 16 2.29 4.72 5.76
N LEU A 17 2.07 6.03 5.87
CA LEU A 17 1.80 6.70 7.15
C LEU A 17 0.52 6.18 7.80
N PHE A 18 -0.57 6.06 7.03
CA PHE A 18 -1.82 5.47 7.52
C PHE A 18 -1.65 4.00 7.90
N GLY A 19 -0.87 3.22 7.15
CA GLY A 19 -0.59 1.83 7.45
C GLY A 19 0.13 1.63 8.79
N ILE A 20 1.09 2.50 9.12
CA ILE A 20 1.78 2.47 10.42
C ILE A 20 0.80 2.75 11.56
N LEU A 21 0.00 3.81 11.45
CA LEU A 21 -1.02 4.16 12.45
C LEU A 21 -2.05 3.04 12.61
N PHE A 22 -2.44 2.40 11.51
CA PHE A 22 -3.37 1.27 11.50
C PHE A 22 -2.79 0.04 12.21
N GLY A 23 -1.51 -0.27 12.00
CA GLY A 23 -0.81 -1.36 12.69
C GLY A 23 -0.72 -1.11 14.20
N ILE A 24 -0.39 0.12 14.61
CA ILE A 24 -0.36 0.52 16.03
C ILE A 24 -1.76 0.40 16.65
N GLY A 25 -2.79 0.92 15.98
CA GLY A 25 -4.18 0.81 16.44
C GLY A 25 -4.63 -0.64 16.60
N ASN A 26 -4.30 -1.50 15.64
CA ASN A 26 -4.60 -2.93 15.70
C ASN A 26 -3.85 -3.66 16.82
N TYR A 27 -2.62 -3.25 17.13
CA TYR A 27 -1.89 -3.81 18.27
C TYR A 27 -2.61 -3.57 19.60
N PHE A 28 -3.10 -2.36 19.83
CA PHE A 28 -3.88 -2.02 21.02
C PHE A 28 -5.25 -2.70 21.03
N LEU A 29 -5.91 -2.77 19.86
CA LEU A 29 -7.18 -3.47 19.72
C LEU A 29 -7.05 -4.96 20.06
N ALA A 30 -6.00 -5.61 19.57
CA ALA A 30 -5.71 -7.02 19.85
C ALA A 30 -5.58 -7.30 21.35
N LYS A 31 -4.95 -6.39 22.09
CA LYS A 31 -4.87 -6.46 23.57
C LYS A 31 -6.25 -6.41 24.21
N ARG A 32 -7.17 -5.60 23.69
CA ARG A 32 -8.53 -5.42 24.25
C ARG A 32 -9.43 -6.63 24.01
N ILE A 33 -9.26 -7.31 22.87
CA ILE A 33 -10.08 -8.49 22.50
C ILE A 33 -9.47 -9.83 22.95
N GLY A 34 -8.34 -9.81 23.65
CA GLY A 34 -7.66 -11.03 24.12
C GLY A 34 -6.96 -11.84 23.02
N ALA A 35 -6.76 -11.26 21.84
CA ALA A 35 -6.08 -11.93 20.73
C ALA A 35 -4.55 -11.83 20.84
N ASN A 36 -3.84 -12.73 20.15
CA ASN A 36 -2.39 -12.61 20.01
C ASN A 36 -2.05 -11.35 19.20
N ARG A 37 -1.39 -10.39 19.86
CA ARG A 37 -1.12 -9.06 19.31
C ARG A 37 -0.28 -9.09 18.03
N LEU A 38 0.74 -9.94 17.99
CA LEU A 38 1.63 -10.04 16.83
C LEU A 38 0.89 -10.61 15.63
N ILE A 39 0.17 -11.72 15.83
CA ILE A 39 -0.61 -12.36 14.75
C ILE A 39 -1.66 -11.40 14.22
N TRP A 40 -2.37 -10.69 15.11
CA TRP A 40 -3.42 -9.74 14.71
C TRP A 40 -2.87 -8.59 13.86
N VAL A 41 -1.74 -8.00 14.26
CA VAL A 41 -1.09 -6.95 13.49
C VAL A 41 -0.60 -7.47 12.15
N LEU A 42 0.07 -8.62 12.11
CA LEU A 42 0.56 -9.21 10.86
C LEU A 42 -0.58 -9.46 9.87
N LEU A 43 -1.67 -10.08 10.33
CA LEU A 43 -2.85 -10.32 9.49
C LEU A 43 -3.49 -9.03 9.00
N SER A 44 -3.52 -7.98 9.83
CA SER A 44 -4.05 -6.66 9.45
C SER A 44 -3.21 -5.93 8.39
N ILE A 45 -1.91 -6.25 8.27
CA ILE A 45 -1.00 -5.65 7.29
C ILE A 45 -1.13 -6.31 5.91
N ILE A 46 -1.52 -7.59 5.83
CA ILE A 46 -1.69 -8.33 4.56
C ILE A 46 -2.55 -7.55 3.53
N PRO A 47 -3.77 -7.08 3.85
CA PRO A 47 -4.58 -6.34 2.87
C PRO A 47 -3.92 -5.02 2.42
N ILE A 48 -3.18 -4.35 3.31
CA ILE A 48 -2.46 -3.10 2.99
C ILE A 48 -1.37 -3.38 1.95
N VAL A 49 -0.56 -4.41 2.18
CA VAL A 49 0.51 -4.81 1.24
C VAL A 49 -0.08 -5.27 -0.09
N ASN A 50 -1.17 -6.03 -0.07
CA ASN A 50 -1.82 -6.49 -1.30
C ASN A 50 -2.38 -5.33 -2.12
N PHE A 51 -2.95 -4.32 -1.46
CA PHE A 51 -3.44 -3.12 -2.13
C PHE A 51 -2.32 -2.30 -2.80
N LEU A 52 -1.18 -2.16 -2.11
CA LEU A 52 0.02 -1.52 -2.69
C LEU A 52 0.55 -2.29 -3.90
N PHE A 53 0.61 -3.62 -3.80
CA PHE A 53 1.04 -4.47 -4.90
C PHE A 53 0.09 -4.35 -6.11
N MET A 54 -1.23 -4.36 -5.87
CA MET A 54 -2.24 -4.17 -6.91
C MET A 54 -2.03 -2.83 -7.63
N TYR A 55 -1.85 -1.73 -6.91
CA TYR A 55 -1.58 -0.42 -7.52
C TYR A 55 -0.32 -0.43 -8.39
N TYR A 56 0.76 -1.03 -7.90
CA TYR A 56 1.99 -1.18 -8.67
C TYR A 56 1.74 -1.94 -9.98
N VAL A 57 1.03 -3.06 -9.94
CA VAL A 57 0.68 -3.86 -11.13
C VAL A 57 -0.19 -3.07 -12.09
N ILE A 58 -1.18 -2.32 -11.60
CA ILE A 58 -2.06 -1.47 -12.44
C ILE A 58 -1.22 -0.43 -13.18
N TYR A 59 -0.38 0.34 -12.48
CA TYR A 59 0.45 1.37 -13.14
C TYR A 59 1.41 0.75 -14.14
N LYS A 60 2.09 -0.35 -13.78
CA LYS A 60 2.95 -1.08 -14.71
C LYS A 60 2.21 -1.54 -15.96
N THR A 61 0.99 -2.03 -15.81
CA THR A 61 0.15 -2.48 -16.92
C THR A 61 -0.25 -1.30 -17.81
N VAL A 62 -0.71 -0.20 -17.21
CA VAL A 62 -1.07 1.03 -17.94
C VAL A 62 0.13 1.57 -18.72
N TYR A 63 1.29 1.69 -18.09
CA TYR A 63 2.51 2.14 -18.77
C TYR A 63 2.91 1.20 -19.92
N ALA A 64 2.86 -0.13 -19.71
CA ALA A 64 3.17 -1.08 -20.77
C ALA A 64 2.21 -0.99 -21.96
N ILE A 65 0.92 -0.71 -21.71
CA ILE A 65 -0.07 -0.46 -22.77
C ILE A 65 0.24 0.84 -23.51
N LEU A 66 0.50 1.92 -22.78
CA LEU A 66 0.85 3.22 -23.36
C LEU A 66 2.13 3.14 -24.20
N ASP A 67 3.16 2.46 -23.71
CA ASP A 67 4.41 2.25 -24.45
C ASP A 67 4.17 1.49 -25.76
N ARG A 68 3.31 0.46 -25.75
CA ARG A 68 2.94 -0.28 -26.95
C ARG A 68 2.11 0.54 -27.94
N LEU A 69 1.27 1.44 -27.44
CA LEU A 69 0.47 2.35 -28.27
C LEU A 69 1.31 3.48 -28.86
N ASN A 70 2.27 3.99 -28.09
CA ASN A 70 3.16 5.09 -28.46
C ASN A 70 4.30 4.63 -29.39
N ASN A 71 4.71 3.35 -29.35
CA ASN A 71 5.61 2.74 -30.34
C ASN A 71 4.92 2.39 -31.67
N ARG A 72 4.02 3.27 -32.14
CA ARG A 72 3.60 3.36 -33.55
C ARG A 72 4.23 4.59 -34.17
#